data_AF-A0A3M1JVK1-F1
#
_entry.id   AF-A0A3M1JVK1-F1
#
_cell.length_a   1.000
_cell.length_b   1.000
_cell.length_c   1.000
_cell.angle_alpha   90.00
_cell.angle_beta   90.00
_cell.angle_gamma   90.00
#
_symmetry.space_group_name_H-M   'P 1'
#
loop_
_entity.id
_entity.type
_entity.pdbx_description
1 polymer ?
#
loop_
_entity_poly.entity_id
_entity_poly.type
_entity_poly.pdbx_seq_one_letter_code
_entity_poly.pdbx_strand_id
1 'polypeptide(L)'
;MPTYSYKAFDESGMIVTGDFEASNYGEALDYLQTSLEYTPIKVTEKKESALSVFLRRFQKVPVEEVMNFTKQLQTLEHAGVPVLTSISALREQADSPAFKAVLESVYHDLESGLSFSESLSKHPDVFPEFYIHSVKAGEEAGALEEVLNKLNEQLGRQADITRRIKKALRYPMMVMTAIVIAFVVIITFVLPNFIKMFAMGGQAELPLPTRILIGISDAFQNYWWLIFGSIVLIGFSFNYYIHTKQGRYNWDKFKIHMMVFGKLFHMVSIARFASTLQTLNKSGLPILQSLEIGAKSTGNKVIEKAIQEIAVGVKQGQGLTIPFRKSKMFPPLVIQMISVGEESGSLDEMLVNVAEHYDTLVNSAVDGLMTAIEPIMTVIIGSLVALLAAGMFMPMWGMIEAFQGASPGAG
;
A
#
# COMPACT_ATOMS: atom_id res chain seq x y z
N MET A 1 -30.94 -10.00 9.06
CA MET A 1 -32.07 -9.57 9.95
C MET A 1 -31.45 -8.95 11.20
N PRO A 2 -32.18 -8.27 12.12
CA PRO A 2 -31.53 -7.75 13.32
C PRO A 2 -31.01 -8.91 14.20
N THR A 3 -29.77 -8.79 14.65
CA THR A 3 -29.15 -9.76 15.57
C THR A 3 -29.51 -9.39 17.00
N TYR A 4 -30.05 -10.35 17.75
CA TYR A 4 -30.35 -10.21 19.18
C TYR A 4 -29.32 -10.97 19.99
N SER A 5 -28.85 -10.35 21.08
CA SER A 5 -28.04 -11.02 22.09
C SER A 5 -28.92 -11.34 23.29
N TYR A 6 -28.87 -12.58 23.76
CA TYR A 6 -29.67 -13.04 24.88
C TYR A 6 -28.81 -13.53 26.05
N LYS A 7 -29.38 -13.38 27.23
CA LYS A 7 -28.98 -14.05 28.47
C LYS A 7 -30.22 -14.74 29.01
N ALA A 8 -30.18 -16.05 29.14
CA ALA A 8 -31.33 -16.86 29.55
C ALA A 8 -30.88 -17.96 30.53
N PHE A 9 -31.83 -18.56 31.23
CA PHE A 9 -31.58 -19.81 31.96
C PHE A 9 -31.91 -21.00 31.06
N ASP A 10 -31.02 -21.99 31.03
CA ASP A 10 -31.35 -23.31 30.49
C ASP A 10 -32.23 -24.10 31.47
N GLU A 11 -32.71 -25.28 31.05
CA GLU A 11 -33.54 -26.16 31.89
C GLU A 11 -32.84 -26.60 33.19
N SER A 12 -31.51 -26.56 33.21
CA SER A 12 -30.68 -26.91 34.36
C SER A 12 -30.47 -25.73 35.33
N GLY A 13 -31.05 -24.56 35.03
CA GLY A 13 -30.89 -23.33 35.81
C GLY A 13 -29.54 -22.65 35.62
N MET A 14 -28.75 -23.05 34.62
CA MET A 14 -27.48 -22.41 34.27
C MET A 14 -27.73 -21.23 33.33
N ILE A 15 -26.94 -20.17 33.52
CA ILE A 15 -27.02 -18.99 32.67
C ILE A 15 -26.32 -19.29 31.34
N VAL A 16 -27.08 -19.23 30.26
CA VAL A 16 -26.60 -19.34 28.88
C VAL A 16 -26.70 -18.00 28.17
N THR A 17 -25.68 -17.68 27.38
CA THR A 17 -25.61 -16.45 26.58
C THR A 17 -25.29 -16.80 25.14
N GLY A 18 -25.96 -16.15 24.19
CA GLY A 18 -25.74 -16.36 22.77
C GLY A 18 -26.29 -15.22 21.93
N ASP A 19 -26.02 -15.28 20.63
CA ASP A 19 -26.50 -14.33 19.64
C ASP A 19 -27.29 -15.10 18.57
N PHE A 20 -28.43 -14.58 18.12
CA PHE A 20 -29.23 -15.17 17.05
C PHE A 20 -29.97 -14.08 16.26
N GLU A 21 -30.40 -14.40 15.04
CA GLU A 21 -31.18 -13.47 14.20
C GLU A 21 -32.67 -13.69 14.39
N ALA A 22 -33.43 -12.61 14.51
CA ALA A 22 -34.90 -12.63 14.54
C ALA A 22 -35.44 -11.39 13.84
N SER A 23 -36.63 -11.46 13.25
CA SER A 23 -37.20 -10.33 12.51
C SER A 23 -37.72 -9.23 13.44
N ASN A 24 -38.10 -9.57 14.67
CA ASN A 24 -38.54 -8.63 15.70
C ASN A 24 -38.36 -9.20 17.12
N TYR A 25 -38.51 -8.35 18.14
CA TYR A 25 -38.34 -8.74 19.55
C TYR A 25 -39.31 -9.84 20.01
N GLY A 26 -40.53 -9.88 19.45
CA GLY A 26 -41.52 -10.91 19.76
C GLY A 26 -41.09 -12.28 19.26
N GLU A 27 -40.63 -12.37 18.02
CA GLU A 27 -40.05 -13.59 17.44
C GLU A 27 -38.77 -14.01 18.17
N ALA A 28 -37.98 -13.06 18.63
CA ALA A 28 -36.78 -13.35 19.43
C ALA A 28 -37.12 -14.05 20.76
N LEU A 29 -38.15 -13.58 21.46
CA LEU A 29 -38.62 -14.22 22.69
C LEU A 29 -39.24 -15.59 22.43
N ASP A 30 -40.07 -15.69 21.39
CA ASP A 30 -40.74 -16.94 21.04
C ASP A 30 -39.73 -18.03 20.64
N TYR A 31 -38.68 -17.68 19.90
CA TYR A 31 -37.62 -18.61 19.56
C TYR A 31 -36.88 -19.13 20.80
N LEU A 32 -36.51 -18.24 21.74
CA LEU A 32 -35.82 -18.63 22.97
C LEU A 32 -36.67 -19.53 23.87
N GLN A 33 -37.98 -19.26 23.96
CA GLN A 33 -38.89 -20.01 24.84
C GLN A 33 -39.37 -21.31 24.20
N THR A 34 -39.72 -21.28 22.92
CA THR A 34 -40.38 -22.40 22.23
C THR A 34 -39.39 -23.34 21.56
N SER A 35 -38.29 -22.81 20.99
CA SER A 35 -37.32 -23.64 20.25
C SER A 35 -36.14 -24.09 21.10
N LEU A 36 -35.75 -23.30 22.11
CA LEU A 36 -34.60 -23.59 22.97
C LEU A 36 -34.99 -23.88 24.44
N GLU A 37 -36.28 -23.76 24.79
CA GLU A 37 -36.79 -23.97 26.15
C GLU A 37 -36.06 -23.15 27.23
N TYR A 38 -35.49 -22.01 26.81
CA TYR A 38 -34.74 -21.12 27.68
C TYR A 38 -35.64 -20.05 28.28
N THR A 39 -35.43 -19.74 29.56
CA THR A 39 -36.15 -18.64 30.22
C THR A 39 -35.35 -17.34 30.07
N PRO A 40 -35.79 -16.37 29.25
CA PRO A 40 -35.01 -15.17 28.95
C PRO A 40 -34.92 -14.24 30.17
N ILE A 41 -33.69 -13.87 30.56
CA ILE A 41 -33.38 -12.89 31.59
C ILE A 41 -33.24 -11.50 30.95
N LYS A 42 -32.57 -11.45 29.80
CA LYS A 42 -32.33 -10.22 29.05
C LYS A 42 -32.16 -10.55 27.58
N VAL A 43 -33.01 -9.93 26.75
CA VAL A 43 -32.89 -9.99 25.29
C VAL A 43 -32.68 -8.56 24.83
N THR A 44 -31.59 -8.32 24.12
CA THR A 44 -31.22 -6.97 23.67
C THR A 44 -30.92 -7.02 22.19
N GLU A 45 -31.59 -6.18 21.41
CA GLU A 45 -31.23 -5.96 20.01
C GLU A 45 -29.80 -5.41 19.98
N LYS A 46 -28.90 -6.14 19.33
CA LYS A 46 -27.52 -5.70 19.15
C LYS A 46 -27.54 -4.67 18.03
N LYS A 47 -27.90 -3.43 18.38
CA LYS A 47 -27.73 -2.30 17.47
C LYS A 47 -26.24 -2.19 17.19
N GLU A 48 -25.81 -2.62 16.01
CA GLU A 48 -24.44 -2.37 15.56
C GLU A 48 -24.20 -0.87 15.70
N SER A 49 -23.18 -0.50 16.46
CA SER A 49 -22.86 0.91 16.67
C SER A 49 -22.61 1.54 15.30
N ALA A 50 -23.24 2.67 15.00
CA ALA A 50 -22.97 3.41 13.77
C ALA A 50 -21.45 3.67 13.60
N LEU A 51 -20.71 3.73 14.72
CA LEU A 51 -19.26 3.81 14.76
C LEU A 51 -18.56 2.53 14.28
N SER A 52 -19.04 1.33 14.63
CA SER A 52 -18.43 0.06 14.17
C SER A 52 -18.74 -0.21 12.70
N VAL A 53 -19.93 0.16 12.22
CA VAL A 53 -20.28 0.11 10.78
C VAL A 53 -19.44 1.12 9.99
N PHE A 54 -19.26 2.33 10.53
CA PHE A 54 -18.37 3.33 9.96
C PHE A 54 -16.91 2.84 9.93
N LEU A 55 -16.40 2.25 11.02
CA LEU A 55 -15.03 1.73 11.11
C LEU A 55 -14.78 0.53 10.18
N ARG A 56 -15.77 -0.36 9.98
CA ARG A 56 -15.68 -1.45 8.98
C ARG A 56 -15.53 -0.91 7.57
N ARG A 57 -16.15 0.23 7.24
CA ARG A 57 -15.99 0.92 5.95
C ARG A 57 -14.57 1.44 5.70
N PHE A 58 -13.75 1.57 6.74
CA PHE A 58 -12.33 1.95 6.63
C PHE A 58 -11.36 0.76 6.70
N GLN A 59 -11.84 -0.46 6.95
CA GLN A 59 -10.98 -1.64 6.93
C GLN A 59 -10.72 -2.05 5.49
N LYS A 60 -9.46 -1.90 5.04
CA LYS A 60 -9.01 -2.41 3.75
C LYS A 60 -8.78 -3.90 3.83
N VAL A 61 -9.28 -4.62 2.83
CA VAL A 61 -8.99 -6.05 2.65
C VAL A 61 -7.50 -6.20 2.26
N PRO A 62 -6.71 -7.02 2.98
CA PRO A 62 -5.35 -7.35 2.60
C PRO A 62 -5.30 -8.04 1.23
N VAL A 63 -4.26 -7.77 0.44
CA VAL A 63 -4.09 -8.43 -0.87
C VAL A 63 -3.92 -9.94 -0.70
N GLU A 64 -3.31 -10.36 0.42
CA GLU A 64 -3.09 -11.74 0.79
C GLU A 64 -4.41 -12.52 0.97
N GLU A 65 -5.47 -11.89 1.50
CA GLU A 65 -6.79 -12.52 1.62
C GLU A 65 -7.42 -12.74 0.24
N VAL A 66 -7.30 -11.77 -0.67
CA VAL A 66 -7.78 -11.91 -2.06
C VAL A 66 -7.00 -13.01 -2.80
N MET A 67 -5.69 -13.13 -2.57
CA MET A 67 -4.88 -14.21 -3.14
C MET A 67 -5.30 -15.58 -2.64
N ASN A 68 -5.48 -15.74 -1.32
CA ASN A 68 -5.92 -17.00 -0.72
C ASN A 68 -7.30 -17.40 -1.24
N PHE A 69 -8.24 -16.45 -1.27
CA PHE A 69 -9.56 -16.64 -1.88
C PHE A 69 -9.45 -17.09 -3.34
N THR A 70 -8.66 -16.41 -4.15
CA THR A 70 -8.47 -16.74 -5.58
C THR A 70 -7.91 -18.14 -5.74
N LYS A 71 -6.95 -18.54 -4.89
CA LYS A 71 -6.34 -19.88 -4.93
C LYS A 71 -7.30 -20.98 -4.49
N GLN A 72 -8.09 -20.74 -3.44
CA GLN A 72 -9.09 -21.68 -2.97
C GLN A 72 -10.22 -21.83 -3.99
N LEU A 73 -10.70 -20.72 -4.56
CA LEU A 73 -11.69 -20.74 -5.63
C LEU A 73 -11.19 -21.49 -6.87
N GLN A 74 -9.94 -21.27 -7.28
CA GLN A 74 -9.30 -22.02 -8.37
C GLN A 74 -9.28 -23.53 -8.08
N THR A 75 -9.04 -23.91 -6.83
CA THR A 75 -9.01 -25.33 -6.41
C THR A 75 -10.41 -25.95 -6.45
N LEU A 76 -11.42 -25.21 -6.00
CA LEU A 76 -12.81 -25.65 -6.02
C LEU A 76 -13.36 -25.75 -7.45
N GLU A 77 -13.01 -24.78 -8.30
CA GLU A 77 -13.38 -24.79 -9.72
C GLU A 77 -12.73 -25.96 -10.47
N HIS A 78 -11.45 -26.25 -10.19
CA HIS A 78 -10.78 -27.44 -10.70
C HIS A 78 -11.48 -28.75 -10.28
N ALA A 79 -12.06 -28.78 -9.07
CA ALA A 79 -12.85 -29.90 -8.58
C ALA A 79 -14.29 -29.93 -9.15
N GLY A 80 -14.65 -28.99 -10.02
CA GLY A 80 -15.98 -28.87 -10.62
C GLY A 80 -17.07 -28.40 -9.66
N VAL A 81 -16.70 -27.75 -8.56
CA VAL A 81 -17.67 -27.22 -7.59
C VAL A 81 -18.28 -25.92 -8.14
N PRO A 82 -19.62 -25.80 -8.25
CA PRO A 82 -20.26 -24.59 -8.76
C PRO A 82 -19.84 -23.34 -8.00
N VAL A 83 -19.62 -22.23 -8.73
CA VAL A 83 -19.15 -20.95 -8.15
C VAL A 83 -19.99 -20.50 -6.96
N LEU A 84 -21.32 -20.56 -7.02
CA LEU A 84 -22.20 -20.19 -5.90
C LEU A 84 -21.89 -20.99 -4.62
N THR A 85 -21.71 -22.31 -4.76
CA THR A 85 -21.35 -23.20 -3.65
C THR A 85 -19.94 -22.89 -3.12
N SER A 86 -19.00 -22.66 -4.02
CA SER A 86 -17.63 -22.27 -3.69
C SER A 86 -17.60 -20.97 -2.89
N ILE A 87 -18.32 -19.93 -3.34
CA ILE A 87 -18.41 -18.65 -2.62
C ILE A 87 -19.06 -18.84 -1.24
N SER A 88 -20.09 -19.68 -1.12
CA SER A 88 -20.71 -20.00 0.19
C SER A 88 -19.72 -20.62 1.17
N ALA A 89 -18.83 -21.50 0.72
CA ALA A 89 -17.82 -22.11 1.58
C ALA A 89 -16.71 -21.10 1.94
N LEU A 90 -16.29 -20.27 0.98
CA LEU A 90 -15.21 -19.30 1.18
C LEU A 90 -15.61 -18.11 2.06
N ARG A 91 -16.87 -17.67 2.05
CA ARG A 91 -17.35 -16.61 2.97
C ARG A 91 -17.26 -17.02 4.43
N GLU A 92 -17.42 -18.30 4.75
CA GLU A 92 -17.34 -18.82 6.12
C GLU A 92 -15.90 -18.86 6.63
N GLN A 93 -14.94 -19.01 5.72
CA GLN A 93 -13.51 -19.08 6.00
C GLN A 93 -12.79 -17.72 5.92
N ALA A 94 -13.50 -16.64 5.61
CA ALA A 94 -12.89 -15.32 5.50
C ALA A 94 -12.38 -14.79 6.85
N ASP A 95 -11.10 -14.45 6.91
CA ASP A 95 -10.42 -13.99 8.12
C ASP A 95 -10.91 -12.61 8.57
N SER A 96 -11.01 -11.65 7.64
CA SER A 96 -11.42 -10.28 7.97
C SER A 96 -12.94 -10.07 7.86
N PRO A 97 -13.56 -9.35 8.82
CA PRO A 97 -14.97 -8.97 8.71
C PRO A 97 -15.30 -8.16 7.46
N ALA A 98 -14.32 -7.36 6.99
CA ALA A 98 -14.45 -6.57 5.78
C ALA A 98 -14.56 -7.46 4.54
N PHE A 99 -13.71 -8.48 4.42
CA PHE A 99 -13.75 -9.38 3.27
C PHE A 99 -14.95 -10.32 3.33
N LYS A 100 -15.33 -10.78 4.53
CA LYS A 100 -16.58 -11.54 4.72
C LYS A 100 -17.80 -10.78 4.21
N ALA A 101 -17.92 -9.48 4.53
CA ALA A 101 -19.02 -8.65 4.05
C ALA A 101 -19.04 -8.51 2.51
N VAL A 102 -17.86 -8.44 1.89
CA VAL A 102 -17.74 -8.42 0.42
C VAL A 102 -18.18 -9.75 -0.19
N LEU A 103 -17.72 -10.88 0.36
CA LEU A 103 -18.11 -12.20 -0.12
C LEU A 103 -19.61 -12.49 0.11
N GLU A 104 -20.19 -11.98 1.19
CA GLU A 104 -21.65 -12.06 1.43
C GLU A 104 -22.44 -11.32 0.36
N SER A 105 -22.00 -10.10 0.01
CA SER A 105 -22.59 -9.33 -1.09
C SER A 105 -22.46 -10.07 -2.43
N VAL A 106 -21.30 -10.67 -2.70
CA VAL A 106 -21.08 -11.46 -3.94
C VAL A 106 -21.96 -12.70 -3.94
N TYR A 107 -22.11 -13.39 -2.81
CA TYR A 107 -22.99 -14.55 -2.69
C TYR A 107 -24.45 -14.21 -3.02
N HIS A 108 -24.99 -13.15 -2.42
CA HIS A 108 -26.37 -12.72 -2.70
C HIS A 108 -26.58 -12.27 -4.15
N ASP A 109 -25.58 -11.61 -4.75
CA ASP A 109 -25.64 -11.23 -6.16
C ASP A 109 -25.72 -12.47 -7.07
N LEU A 110 -24.88 -13.48 -6.82
CA LEU A 110 -24.91 -14.75 -7.54
C LEU A 110 -26.24 -15.51 -7.31
N GLU A 111 -26.75 -15.53 -6.08
CA GLU A 111 -28.05 -16.13 -5.74
C GLU A 111 -29.21 -15.44 -6.48
N SER A 112 -29.10 -14.12 -6.68
CA SER A 112 -30.06 -13.33 -7.46
C SER A 112 -29.92 -13.47 -8.98
N GLY A 113 -28.90 -14.19 -9.46
CA GLY A 113 -28.67 -14.49 -10.87
C GLY A 113 -27.73 -13.55 -11.61
N LEU A 114 -27.01 -12.66 -10.92
CA LEU A 114 -25.92 -11.90 -11.53
C LEU A 114 -24.73 -12.80 -11.85
N SER A 115 -23.92 -12.45 -12.85
CA SER A 115 -22.68 -13.19 -13.12
C SER A 115 -21.64 -12.96 -12.02
N PHE A 116 -20.62 -13.82 -11.95
CA PHE A 116 -19.54 -13.66 -10.98
C PHE A 116 -18.75 -12.38 -11.24
N SER A 117 -18.39 -12.09 -12.50
CA SER A 117 -17.71 -10.84 -12.85
C SER A 117 -18.53 -9.59 -12.54
N GLU A 118 -19.85 -9.60 -12.77
CA GLU A 118 -20.73 -8.48 -12.43
C GLU A 118 -20.79 -8.26 -10.92
N SER A 119 -20.87 -9.34 -10.14
CA SER A 119 -20.87 -9.29 -8.67
C SER A 119 -19.55 -8.71 -8.14
N LEU A 120 -18.41 -9.14 -8.68
CA LEU A 120 -17.09 -8.61 -8.33
C LEU A 120 -16.94 -7.13 -8.71
N SER A 121 -17.57 -6.70 -9.82
CA SER A 121 -17.46 -5.32 -10.32
C SER A 121 -18.01 -4.26 -9.37
N LYS A 122 -18.90 -4.65 -8.44
CA LYS A 122 -19.43 -3.77 -7.38
C LYS A 122 -18.40 -3.48 -6.28
N HIS A 123 -17.29 -4.21 -6.25
CA HIS A 123 -16.24 -4.11 -5.22
C HIS A 123 -14.85 -3.78 -5.81
N PRO A 124 -14.71 -2.67 -6.58
CA PRO A 124 -13.46 -2.34 -7.28
C PRO A 124 -12.28 -1.99 -6.35
N ASP A 125 -12.56 -1.68 -5.08
CA ASP A 125 -11.55 -1.43 -4.05
C ASP A 125 -10.85 -2.72 -3.57
N VAL A 126 -11.50 -3.88 -3.76
CA VAL A 126 -11.00 -5.21 -3.39
C VAL A 126 -10.51 -5.97 -4.63
N PHE A 127 -11.31 -5.95 -5.69
CA PHE A 127 -11.00 -6.61 -6.96
C PHE A 127 -10.63 -5.56 -8.01
N PRO A 128 -9.35 -5.44 -8.39
CA PRO A 128 -8.94 -4.48 -9.41
C PRO A 128 -9.59 -4.76 -10.77
N GLU A 129 -9.72 -3.75 -11.64
CA GLU A 129 -10.37 -3.91 -12.95
C GLU A 129 -9.79 -5.04 -13.81
N PHE A 130 -8.47 -5.25 -13.80
CA PHE A 130 -7.87 -6.38 -14.55
C PHE A 130 -8.36 -7.74 -14.01
N TYR A 131 -8.62 -7.85 -12.71
CA TYR A 131 -9.15 -9.06 -12.09
C TYR A 131 -10.57 -9.31 -12.60
N ILE A 132 -11.43 -8.29 -12.49
CA ILE A 132 -12.84 -8.35 -12.92
C ILE A 132 -12.94 -8.72 -14.41
N HIS A 133 -12.16 -8.05 -15.27
CA HIS A 133 -12.19 -8.32 -16.71
C HIS A 133 -11.60 -9.68 -17.08
N SER A 134 -10.58 -10.16 -16.37
CA SER A 134 -10.05 -11.51 -16.62
C SER A 134 -11.08 -12.56 -16.22
N VAL A 135 -11.73 -12.40 -15.05
CA VAL A 135 -12.83 -13.29 -14.61
C VAL A 135 -13.95 -13.28 -15.63
N LYS A 136 -14.38 -12.11 -16.12
CA LYS A 136 -15.41 -12.00 -17.15
C LYS A 136 -15.07 -12.81 -18.40
N ALA A 137 -13.84 -12.65 -18.92
CA ALA A 137 -13.38 -13.42 -20.07
C ALA A 137 -13.34 -14.93 -19.78
N GLY A 138 -12.94 -15.31 -18.57
CA GLY A 138 -12.94 -16.70 -18.11
C GLY A 138 -14.34 -17.30 -17.99
N GLU A 139 -15.32 -16.53 -17.52
CA GLU A 139 -16.73 -16.95 -17.48
C GLU A 139 -17.29 -17.14 -18.89
N GLU A 140 -17.09 -16.17 -19.79
CA GLU A 140 -17.58 -16.23 -21.16
C GLU A 140 -16.95 -17.37 -21.97
N ALA A 141 -15.67 -17.68 -21.71
CA ALA A 141 -14.93 -18.74 -22.39
C ALA A 141 -15.03 -20.11 -21.69
N GLY A 142 -15.64 -20.20 -20.50
CA GLY A 142 -15.64 -21.43 -19.69
C GLY A 142 -14.25 -21.86 -19.21
N ALA A 143 -13.31 -20.92 -19.09
CA ALA A 143 -11.90 -21.14 -18.75
C ALA A 143 -11.53 -20.47 -17.40
N LEU A 144 -12.48 -20.45 -16.46
CA LEU A 144 -12.34 -19.74 -15.19
C LEU A 144 -11.17 -20.26 -14.35
N GLU A 145 -10.92 -21.58 -14.34
CA GLU A 145 -9.78 -22.19 -13.63
C GLU A 145 -8.43 -21.60 -14.09
N GLU A 146 -8.20 -21.55 -15.40
CA GLU A 146 -6.95 -21.06 -15.98
C GLU A 146 -6.76 -19.56 -15.69
N VAL A 147 -7.84 -18.80 -15.76
CA VAL A 147 -7.87 -17.37 -15.43
C VAL A 147 -7.53 -17.15 -13.96
N LEU A 148 -8.15 -17.89 -13.03
CA LEU A 148 -7.88 -17.75 -11.61
C LEU A 148 -6.43 -18.10 -11.26
N ASN A 149 -5.83 -19.09 -11.94
CA ASN A 149 -4.41 -19.40 -11.76
C ASN A 149 -3.51 -18.22 -12.18
N LYS A 150 -3.74 -17.65 -13.38
CA LYS A 150 -2.99 -16.48 -13.87
C LYS A 150 -3.16 -15.26 -12.96
N LEU A 151 -4.37 -15.04 -12.45
CA LEU A 151 -4.66 -13.95 -11.50
C LEU A 151 -3.88 -14.12 -10.20
N ASN A 152 -3.84 -15.33 -9.64
CA ASN A 152 -3.09 -15.58 -8.41
C ASN A 152 -1.58 -15.36 -8.60
N GLU A 153 -1.02 -15.81 -9.73
CA GLU A 153 0.39 -15.53 -10.06
C GLU A 153 0.66 -14.02 -10.15
N GLN A 154 -0.22 -13.26 -10.83
CA GLN A 154 -0.07 -11.82 -10.98
C GLN A 154 -0.21 -11.07 -9.65
N LEU A 155 -1.20 -11.44 -8.82
CA LEU A 155 -1.38 -10.88 -7.48
C LEU A 155 -0.17 -11.21 -6.58
N GLY A 156 0.35 -12.43 -6.65
CA GLY A 156 1.53 -12.87 -5.92
C GLY A 156 2.78 -12.09 -6.28
N ARG A 157 3.08 -11.92 -7.57
CA ARG A 157 4.18 -11.05 -8.05
C ARG A 157 4.04 -9.63 -7.50
N GLN A 158 2.82 -9.09 -7.49
CA GLN A 158 2.58 -7.73 -6.99
C GLN A 158 2.75 -7.59 -5.47
N ALA A 159 2.25 -8.57 -4.71
CA ALA A 159 2.41 -8.64 -3.27
C ALA A 159 3.89 -8.76 -2.90
N ASP A 160 4.65 -9.59 -3.62
CA ASP A 160 6.08 -9.80 -3.40
C ASP A 160 6.91 -8.54 -3.61
N ILE A 161 6.70 -7.81 -4.72
CA ILE A 161 7.37 -6.52 -4.96
C ILE A 161 7.08 -5.56 -3.79
N THR A 162 5.81 -5.45 -3.40
CA THR A 162 5.39 -4.55 -2.31
C THR A 162 6.03 -4.96 -0.98
N ARG A 163 6.06 -6.27 -0.68
CA ARG A 163 6.66 -6.85 0.51
C ARG A 163 8.15 -6.59 0.56
N ARG A 164 8.87 -6.79 -0.55
CA ARG A 164 10.30 -6.51 -0.66
C ARG A 164 10.62 -5.03 -0.47
N ILE A 165 9.83 -4.13 -1.08
CA ILE A 165 9.98 -2.68 -0.88
C ILE A 165 9.75 -2.31 0.59
N LYS A 166 8.68 -2.81 1.21
CA LYS A 166 8.41 -2.58 2.65
C LYS A 166 9.55 -3.12 3.53
N LYS A 167 10.09 -4.29 3.20
CA LYS A 167 11.22 -4.91 3.91
C LYS A 167 12.49 -4.06 3.77
N ALA A 168 12.80 -3.58 2.57
CA ALA A 168 13.95 -2.71 2.29
C ALA A 168 13.90 -1.40 3.09
N LEU A 169 12.69 -0.82 3.24
CA LEU A 169 12.49 0.44 3.97
C LEU A 169 12.44 0.24 5.49
N ARG A 170 12.21 -0.98 5.99
CA ARG A 170 12.10 -1.25 7.43
C ARG A 170 13.40 -0.92 8.17
N TYR A 171 14.54 -1.33 7.64
CA TYR A 171 15.84 -1.08 8.27
C TYR A 171 16.16 0.43 8.38
N PRO A 172 16.10 1.23 7.29
CA PRO A 172 16.26 2.68 7.38
C PRO A 172 15.30 3.34 8.37
N MET A 173 14.03 2.94 8.38
CA MET A 173 13.06 3.50 9.34
C MET A 173 13.46 3.23 10.79
N MET A 174 13.89 2.01 11.14
CA MET A 174 14.33 1.70 12.50
C MET A 174 15.57 2.52 12.90
N VAL A 175 16.57 2.59 12.03
CA VAL A 175 17.80 3.34 12.29
C VAL A 175 17.53 4.84 12.40
N MET A 176 16.76 5.42 11.47
CA MET A 176 16.35 6.82 11.53
C MET A 176 15.58 7.13 12.79
N THR A 177 14.68 6.24 13.23
CA THR A 177 13.93 6.41 14.48
C THR A 177 14.86 6.44 15.70
N ALA A 178 15.80 5.50 15.80
CA ALA A 178 16.78 5.46 16.89
C ALA A 178 17.66 6.72 16.91
N ILE A 179 18.08 7.19 15.74
CA ILE A 179 18.87 8.41 15.57
C ILE A 179 18.11 9.65 15.99
N VAL A 180 16.85 9.79 15.56
CA VAL A 180 16.00 10.92 15.94
C VAL A 180 15.81 10.94 17.46
N ILE A 181 15.57 9.79 18.08
CA ILE A 181 15.47 9.67 19.54
C ILE A 181 16.77 10.11 20.22
N ALA A 182 17.92 9.57 19.79
CA ALA A 182 19.22 9.93 20.34
C ALA A 182 19.53 11.42 20.18
N PHE A 183 19.23 11.98 19.01
CA PHE A 183 19.39 13.40 18.69
C PHE A 183 18.56 14.29 19.62
N VAL A 184 17.27 13.95 19.81
CA VAL A 184 16.40 14.67 20.74
C VAL A 184 16.96 14.62 22.16
N VAL A 185 17.36 13.45 22.66
CA VAL A 185 17.93 13.30 24.02
C VAL A 185 19.19 14.15 24.21
N ILE A 186 20.11 14.12 23.23
CA ILE A 186 21.35 14.91 23.30
C ILE A 186 21.03 16.40 23.36
N ILE A 187 20.12 16.86 22.50
CA ILE A 187 19.77 18.28 22.40
C ILE A 187 18.99 18.79 23.63
N THR A 188 18.12 17.97 24.23
CA THR A 188 17.28 18.40 25.36
C THR A 188 17.95 18.21 26.72
N PHE A 189 18.79 17.20 26.90
CA PHE A 189 19.40 16.89 28.20
C PHE A 189 20.89 17.17 28.25
N VAL A 190 21.65 16.79 27.22
CA VAL A 190 23.11 16.84 27.27
C VAL A 190 23.61 18.24 26.94
N LEU A 191 23.17 18.78 25.80
CA LEU A 191 23.62 20.07 25.28
C LEU A 191 23.40 21.24 26.25
N PRO A 192 22.25 21.38 26.96
CA PRO A 192 22.04 22.49 27.89
C PRO A 192 23.01 22.44 29.08
N ASN A 193 23.34 21.25 29.57
CA ASN A 193 24.31 21.09 30.65
C ASN A 193 25.71 21.54 30.20
N PHE A 194 26.12 21.20 28.98
CA PHE A 194 27.38 21.67 28.41
C PHE A 194 27.42 23.20 28.25
N ILE A 195 26.34 23.82 27.79
CA ILE A 195 26.28 25.29 27.64
C ILE A 195 26.35 25.98 28.99
N LYS A 196 25.66 25.46 30.03
CA LYS A 196 25.75 26.00 31.39
C LYS A 196 27.19 25.98 31.91
N MET A 197 27.93 24.89 31.67
CA MET A 197 29.34 24.79 32.04
C MET A 197 30.21 25.81 31.27
N PHE A 198 29.95 25.99 29.97
CA PHE A 198 30.68 26.96 29.14
C PHE A 198 30.42 28.41 29.58
N ALA A 199 29.17 28.75 29.88
CA ALA A 199 28.78 30.08 30.38
C ALA A 199 29.46 30.44 31.71
N MET A 200 29.82 29.44 32.53
CA MET A 200 30.57 29.63 33.77
C MET A 200 32.07 29.86 33.55
N GLY A 201 32.63 29.43 32.41
CA GLY A 201 34.07 29.45 32.11
C GLY A 201 34.60 30.71 31.39
N GLY A 202 33.73 31.58 30.87
CA GLY A 202 34.12 32.83 30.20
C GLY A 202 33.42 33.07 28.85
N GLN A 203 33.27 34.34 28.48
CA GLN A 203 32.45 34.84 27.35
C GLN A 203 33.04 34.61 25.95
N ALA A 204 33.48 33.40 25.63
CA ALA A 204 33.82 33.08 24.25
C ALA A 204 32.55 32.96 23.41
N GLU A 205 32.54 33.52 22.19
CA GLU A 205 31.43 33.33 21.27
C GLU A 205 31.32 31.86 20.88
N LEU A 206 30.12 31.28 21.02
CA LEU A 206 29.89 29.89 20.67
C LEU A 206 30.14 29.65 19.17
N PRO A 207 30.82 28.57 18.77
CA PRO A 207 31.00 28.22 17.36
C PRO A 207 29.66 28.04 16.62
N LEU A 208 29.67 28.27 15.30
CA LEU A 208 28.49 28.14 14.44
C LEU A 208 27.73 26.80 14.60
N PRO A 209 28.40 25.63 14.60
CA PRO A 209 27.72 24.34 14.81
C PRO A 209 26.97 24.28 16.14
N THR A 210 27.56 24.79 17.21
CA THR A 210 26.94 24.83 18.54
C THR A 210 25.75 25.80 18.58
N ARG A 211 25.85 26.97 17.93
CA ARG A 211 24.72 27.91 17.79
C ARG A 211 23.55 27.30 17.03
N ILE A 212 23.81 26.54 15.96
CA ILE A 212 22.76 25.81 15.22
C ILE A 212 22.07 24.80 16.14
N LEU A 213 22.83 24.01 16.90
CA LEU A 213 22.25 23.03 17.82
C LEU A 213 21.43 23.68 18.96
N ILE A 214 21.85 24.85 19.44
CA ILE A 214 21.08 25.63 20.43
C ILE A 214 19.76 26.11 19.83
N GLY A 215 19.79 26.69 18.63
CA GLY A 215 18.58 27.12 17.94
C GLY A 215 17.60 25.96 17.72
N ILE A 216 18.11 24.77 17.39
CA ILE A 216 17.30 23.55 17.30
C ILE A 216 16.78 23.14 18.68
N SER A 217 17.58 23.20 19.74
CA SER A 217 17.15 22.90 21.11
C SER A 217 16.02 23.79 21.58
N ASP A 218 16.17 25.10 21.43
CA ASP A 218 15.16 26.08 21.82
C ASP A 218 13.87 25.89 21.01
N ALA A 219 14.00 25.54 19.71
CA ALA A 219 12.86 25.19 18.87
C ALA A 219 12.12 23.96 19.39
N PHE A 220 12.84 22.90 19.77
CA PHE A 220 12.24 21.70 20.33
C PHE A 220 11.64 21.94 21.72
N GLN A 221 12.33 22.62 22.63
CA GLN A 221 11.83 22.83 24.00
C GLN A 221 10.59 23.74 24.03
N ASN A 222 10.60 24.84 23.28
CA ASN A 222 9.52 25.83 23.31
C ASN A 222 8.39 25.56 22.31
N TYR A 223 8.72 24.93 21.17
CA TYR A 223 7.80 24.77 20.05
C TYR A 223 7.60 23.32 19.59
N TRP A 224 7.92 22.30 20.40
CA TRP A 224 7.66 20.90 20.03
C TRP A 224 6.22 20.63 19.59
N TRP A 225 5.25 21.30 20.21
CA TRP A 225 3.82 21.17 19.87
C TRP A 225 3.50 21.79 18.50
N LEU A 226 4.16 22.90 18.12
CA LEU A 226 4.08 23.45 16.77
C LEU A 226 4.79 22.58 15.75
N ILE A 227 5.96 22.01 16.10
CA ILE A 227 6.69 21.09 15.22
C ILE A 227 5.83 19.86 14.95
N PHE A 228 5.32 19.20 15.98
CA PHE A 228 4.44 18.04 15.84
C PHE A 228 3.14 18.41 15.11
N GLY A 229 2.51 19.53 15.48
CA GLY A 229 1.31 20.03 14.81
C GLY A 229 1.54 20.32 13.33
N SER A 230 2.68 20.91 12.98
CA SER A 230 3.05 21.20 11.58
C SER A 230 3.33 19.92 10.79
N ILE A 231 3.98 18.91 11.38
CA ILE A 231 4.20 17.60 10.75
C ILE A 231 2.85 16.93 10.46
N VAL A 232 1.94 16.92 11.42
CA VAL A 232 0.58 16.37 11.26
C VAL A 232 -0.19 17.14 10.19
N LEU A 233 -0.14 18.49 10.22
CA LEU A 233 -0.83 19.35 9.26
C LEU A 233 -0.28 19.17 7.84
N ILE A 234 1.04 19.14 7.67
CA ILE A 234 1.70 18.88 6.38
C ILE A 234 1.35 17.48 5.90
N GLY A 235 1.40 16.47 6.78
CA GLY A 235 1.03 15.10 6.45
C GLY A 235 -0.42 14.99 5.97
N PHE A 236 -1.36 15.64 6.66
CA PHE A 236 -2.77 15.67 6.29
C PHE A 236 -3.00 16.46 4.99
N SER A 237 -2.37 17.63 4.84
CA SER A 237 -2.49 18.47 3.63
C SER A 237 -1.91 17.77 2.41
N PHE A 238 -0.75 17.11 2.57
CA PHE A 238 -0.13 16.30 1.54
C PHE A 238 -1.04 15.11 1.18
N ASN A 239 -1.56 14.39 2.17
CA ASN A 239 -2.49 13.30 1.95
C ASN A 239 -3.74 13.77 1.19
N TYR A 240 -4.34 14.89 1.59
CA TYR A 240 -5.47 15.49 0.89
C TYR A 240 -5.10 15.86 -0.56
N TYR A 241 -3.95 16.49 -0.77
CA TYR A 241 -3.48 16.90 -2.09
C TYR A 241 -3.26 15.69 -3.03
N ILE A 242 -2.62 14.61 -2.58
CA ILE A 242 -2.38 13.42 -3.43
C ILE A 242 -3.67 12.65 -3.79
N HIS A 243 -4.78 12.88 -3.08
CA HIS A 243 -6.09 12.33 -3.45
C HIS A 243 -6.79 13.15 -4.53
N THR A 244 -6.34 14.38 -4.81
CA THR A 244 -6.83 15.17 -5.95
C THR A 244 -6.26 14.65 -7.28
N LYS A 245 -7.00 14.84 -8.39
CA LYS A 245 -6.54 14.43 -9.74
C LYS A 245 -5.19 15.04 -10.10
N GLN A 246 -5.02 16.34 -9.85
CA GLN A 246 -3.79 17.06 -10.18
C GLN A 246 -2.63 16.68 -9.24
N GLY A 247 -2.91 16.56 -7.94
CA GLY A 247 -1.89 16.18 -6.96
C GLY A 247 -1.38 14.77 -7.19
N ARG A 248 -2.26 13.81 -7.52
CA ARG A 248 -1.86 12.45 -7.90
C ARG A 248 -0.96 12.44 -9.14
N TYR A 249 -1.32 13.19 -10.19
CA TYR A 249 -0.49 13.29 -11.40
C TYR A 249 0.89 13.88 -11.11
N ASN A 250 0.96 14.98 -10.36
CA ASN A 250 2.21 15.64 -10.01
C ASN A 250 3.10 14.74 -9.12
N TRP A 251 2.49 14.04 -8.15
CA TRP A 251 3.19 13.07 -7.32
C TRP A 251 3.72 11.88 -8.10
N ASP A 252 2.91 11.33 -9.00
CA ASP A 252 3.29 10.23 -9.89
C ASP A 252 4.41 10.64 -10.86
N LYS A 253 4.39 11.90 -11.33
CA LYS A 253 5.48 12.50 -12.12
C LYS A 253 6.75 12.66 -11.30
N PHE A 254 6.66 13.14 -10.06
CA PHE A 254 7.83 13.25 -9.17
C PHE A 254 8.47 11.88 -8.93
N LYS A 255 7.64 10.85 -8.62
CA LYS A 255 8.12 9.48 -8.34
C LYS A 255 9.00 8.93 -9.45
N ILE A 256 8.62 9.07 -10.72
CA ILE A 256 9.38 8.53 -11.87
C ILE A 256 10.68 9.31 -12.17
N HIS A 257 10.80 10.57 -11.72
CA HIS A 257 11.99 11.40 -11.94
C HIS A 257 12.98 11.36 -10.76
N MET A 258 12.65 10.72 -9.65
CA MET A 258 13.57 10.59 -8.52
C MET A 258 14.84 9.81 -8.93
N MET A 259 16.01 10.34 -8.58
CA MET A 259 17.30 9.79 -9.00
C MET A 259 17.51 8.32 -8.61
N VAL A 260 17.09 7.94 -7.40
CA VAL A 260 17.29 6.59 -6.86
C VAL A 260 16.11 5.66 -7.21
N PHE A 261 14.87 6.12 -6.96
CA PHE A 261 13.67 5.27 -7.07
C PHE A 261 12.92 5.40 -8.40
N GLY A 262 13.21 6.42 -9.21
CA GLY A 262 12.41 6.76 -10.39
C GLY A 262 12.46 5.71 -11.48
N LYS A 263 13.65 5.17 -11.74
CA LYS A 263 13.82 4.04 -12.69
C LYS A 263 13.01 2.82 -12.25
N LEU A 264 13.00 2.50 -10.96
CA LEU A 264 12.20 1.38 -10.45
C LEU A 264 10.71 1.63 -10.65
N PHE A 265 10.19 2.81 -10.25
CA PHE A 265 8.76 3.10 -10.41
C PHE A 265 8.32 3.05 -11.88
N HIS A 266 9.19 3.48 -12.79
CA HIS A 266 8.94 3.39 -14.22
C HIS A 266 8.93 1.94 -14.70
N MET A 267 9.94 1.14 -14.34
CA MET A 267 10.01 -0.29 -14.68
C MET A 267 8.82 -1.08 -14.14
N VAL A 268 8.41 -0.84 -12.88
CA VAL A 268 7.23 -1.48 -12.26
C VAL A 268 5.97 -1.14 -13.04
N SER A 269 5.82 0.11 -13.48
CA SER A 269 4.65 0.54 -14.24
C SER A 269 4.59 -0.12 -15.63
N ILE A 270 5.74 -0.28 -16.29
CA ILE A 270 5.86 -0.99 -17.57
C ILE A 270 5.58 -2.48 -17.38
N ALA A 271 6.16 -3.12 -16.36
CA ALA A 271 5.96 -4.54 -16.06
C ALA A 271 4.49 -4.86 -15.81
N ARG A 272 3.81 -4.08 -14.97
CA ARG A 272 2.37 -4.21 -14.71
C ARG A 272 1.54 -4.06 -15.97
N PHE A 273 1.85 -3.02 -16.76
CA PHE A 273 1.15 -2.79 -18.02
C PHE A 273 1.34 -3.96 -18.99
N ALA A 274 2.59 -4.39 -19.22
CA ALA A 274 2.91 -5.49 -20.12
C ALA A 274 2.25 -6.80 -19.67
N SER A 275 2.34 -7.14 -18.39
CA SER A 275 1.69 -8.34 -17.84
C SER A 275 0.16 -8.27 -17.97
N THR A 276 -0.44 -7.11 -17.72
CA THR A 276 -1.89 -6.93 -17.88
C THR A 276 -2.30 -7.04 -19.34
N LEU A 277 -1.60 -6.35 -20.23
CA LEU A 277 -1.86 -6.37 -21.67
C LEU A 277 -1.70 -7.78 -22.24
N GLN A 278 -0.65 -8.50 -21.83
CA GLN A 278 -0.40 -9.89 -22.19
C GLN A 278 -1.51 -10.83 -21.70
N THR A 279 -1.99 -10.68 -20.47
CA THR A 279 -3.09 -11.48 -19.94
C THR A 279 -4.39 -11.23 -20.72
N LEU A 280 -4.78 -9.96 -20.87
CA LEU A 280 -6.02 -9.59 -21.56
C LEU A 280 -6.00 -9.98 -23.04
N ASN A 281 -4.85 -9.82 -23.70
CA ASN A 281 -4.67 -10.19 -25.09
C ASN A 281 -4.73 -11.71 -25.28
N LYS A 282 -4.10 -12.52 -24.39
CA LYS A 282 -4.27 -13.98 -24.40
C LYS A 282 -5.71 -14.43 -24.12
N SER A 283 -6.47 -13.64 -23.36
CA SER A 283 -7.91 -13.87 -23.14
C SER A 283 -8.78 -13.49 -24.34
N GLY A 284 -8.19 -13.05 -25.46
CA GLY A 284 -8.91 -12.74 -26.70
C GLY A 284 -9.61 -11.38 -26.70
N LEU A 285 -9.34 -10.50 -25.72
CA LEU A 285 -9.91 -9.16 -25.73
C LEU A 285 -9.31 -8.33 -26.88
N PRO A 286 -10.12 -7.53 -27.59
CA PRO A 286 -9.63 -6.61 -28.60
C PRO A 286 -8.51 -5.71 -28.05
N ILE A 287 -7.42 -5.55 -28.79
CA ILE A 287 -6.22 -4.83 -28.33
C ILE A 287 -6.53 -3.42 -27.80
N LEU A 288 -7.49 -2.72 -28.40
CA LEU A 288 -7.91 -1.38 -27.95
C LEU A 288 -8.49 -1.41 -26.53
N GLN A 289 -9.35 -2.39 -26.24
CA GLN A 289 -9.92 -2.57 -24.90
C GLN A 289 -8.84 -2.99 -23.90
N SER A 290 -7.93 -3.88 -24.32
CA SER A 290 -6.79 -4.32 -23.51
C SER A 290 -5.83 -3.16 -23.16
N LEU A 291 -5.64 -2.19 -24.07
CA LEU A 291 -4.89 -0.95 -23.80
C LEU A 291 -5.59 -0.05 -22.79
N GLU A 292 -6.91 0.13 -22.90
CA GLU A 292 -7.69 0.97 -21.98
C GLU A 292 -7.70 0.42 -20.55
N ILE A 293 -7.85 -0.90 -20.39
CA ILE A 293 -7.79 -1.58 -19.08
C ILE A 293 -6.34 -1.60 -18.57
N GLY A 294 -5.38 -1.94 -19.43
CA GLY A 294 -3.95 -1.96 -19.09
C GLY A 294 -3.42 -0.59 -18.64
N ALA A 295 -3.93 0.51 -19.20
CA ALA A 295 -3.55 1.86 -18.77
C ALA A 295 -3.76 2.05 -17.26
N LYS A 296 -4.90 1.56 -16.74
CA LYS A 296 -5.28 1.70 -15.34
C LYS A 296 -4.47 0.80 -14.40
N SER A 297 -3.88 -0.29 -14.92
CA SER A 297 -3.07 -1.22 -14.11
C SER A 297 -1.64 -0.75 -13.87
N THR A 298 -1.15 0.27 -14.60
CA THR A 298 0.19 0.84 -14.43
C THR A 298 0.49 1.31 -13.00
N GLY A 299 -0.53 1.79 -12.29
CA GLY A 299 -0.39 2.40 -10.96
C GLY A 299 0.32 3.76 -10.98
N ASN A 300 0.51 4.37 -12.14
CA ASN A 300 1.09 5.70 -12.31
C ASN A 300 0.27 6.52 -13.33
N LYS A 301 -0.31 7.64 -12.87
CA LYS A 301 -1.21 8.47 -13.68
C LYS A 301 -0.55 9.12 -14.91
N VAL A 302 0.77 9.31 -14.90
CA VAL A 302 1.49 9.86 -16.06
C VAL A 302 1.57 8.81 -17.18
N ILE A 303 1.87 7.57 -16.81
CA ILE A 303 1.99 6.45 -17.76
C ILE A 303 0.60 6.00 -18.23
N GLU A 304 -0.38 5.95 -17.33
CA GLU A 304 -1.79 5.71 -17.67
C GLU A 304 -2.28 6.68 -18.74
N LYS A 305 -2.04 8.00 -18.56
CA LYS A 305 -2.42 9.01 -19.55
C LYS A 305 -1.72 8.79 -20.89
N ALA A 306 -0.42 8.47 -20.87
CA ALA A 306 0.33 8.19 -22.10
C ALA A 306 -0.24 6.97 -22.85
N ILE A 307 -0.68 5.92 -22.15
CA ILE A 307 -1.31 4.74 -22.77
C ILE A 307 -2.70 5.07 -23.30
N GLN A 308 -3.47 5.90 -22.61
CA GLN A 308 -4.75 6.39 -23.12
C GLN A 308 -4.57 7.18 -24.43
N GLU A 309 -3.54 8.03 -24.52
CA GLU A 309 -3.20 8.73 -25.76
C GLU A 309 -2.76 7.76 -26.87
N ILE A 310 -2.03 6.70 -26.52
CA ILE A 310 -1.68 5.60 -27.44
C ILE A 310 -2.94 4.92 -27.98
N ALA A 311 -3.89 4.56 -27.10
CA ALA A 311 -5.15 3.93 -27.48
C ALA A 311 -5.96 4.81 -28.46
N VAL A 312 -5.97 6.13 -28.26
CA VAL A 312 -6.57 7.07 -29.21
C VAL A 312 -5.88 7.00 -30.59
N GLY A 313 -4.56 6.93 -30.63
CA GLY A 313 -3.80 6.78 -31.89
C GLY A 313 -4.10 5.46 -32.61
N VAL A 314 -4.23 4.36 -31.87
CA VAL A 314 -4.62 3.04 -32.41
C VAL A 314 -6.04 3.08 -32.95
N LYS A 315 -6.97 3.71 -32.24
CA LYS A 315 -8.36 3.90 -32.69
C LYS A 315 -8.46 4.71 -33.99
N GLN A 316 -7.49 5.57 -34.26
CA GLN A 316 -7.37 6.34 -35.50
C GLN A 316 -6.67 5.56 -36.64
N GLY A 317 -6.28 4.30 -36.42
CA GLY A 317 -5.65 3.46 -37.44
C GLY A 317 -4.14 3.70 -37.62
N GLN A 318 -3.45 4.31 -36.65
CA GLN A 318 -1.99 4.55 -36.73
C GLN A 318 -1.13 3.29 -36.46
N GLY A 319 -1.75 2.13 -36.21
CA GLY A 319 -1.07 0.96 -35.65
C GLY A 319 -0.62 1.17 -34.20
N LEU A 320 0.07 0.19 -33.62
CA LEU A 320 0.62 0.24 -32.26
C LEU A 320 1.97 0.96 -32.22
N THR A 321 2.83 0.68 -33.20
CA THR A 321 4.23 1.13 -33.17
C THR A 321 4.38 2.66 -33.14
N ILE A 322 3.60 3.37 -33.97
CA ILE A 322 3.71 4.82 -34.11
C ILE A 322 3.30 5.55 -32.81
N PRO A 323 2.11 5.29 -32.21
CA PRO A 323 1.72 5.93 -30.96
C PRO A 323 2.67 5.62 -29.80
N PHE A 324 3.13 4.37 -29.65
CA PHE A 324 4.09 4.00 -28.61
C PHE A 324 5.40 4.79 -28.72
N ARG A 325 5.93 4.92 -29.95
CA ARG A 325 7.15 5.68 -30.24
C ARG A 325 6.98 7.18 -29.96
N LYS A 326 5.82 7.76 -30.27
CA LYS A 326 5.50 9.17 -30.00
C LYS A 326 5.43 9.50 -28.50
N SER A 327 4.98 8.55 -27.67
CA SER A 327 4.79 8.79 -26.24
C SER A 327 6.09 9.10 -25.47
N LYS A 328 7.24 8.58 -25.93
CA LYS A 328 8.56 8.63 -25.25
C LYS A 328 8.59 8.07 -23.82
N MET A 329 7.48 7.50 -23.34
CA MET A 329 7.36 6.91 -22.00
C MET A 329 7.76 5.43 -22.00
N PHE A 330 7.93 4.81 -23.16
CA PHE A 330 8.30 3.41 -23.29
C PHE A 330 9.76 3.26 -23.73
N PRO A 331 10.53 2.35 -23.11
CA PRO A 331 11.90 2.11 -23.53
C PRO A 331 11.97 1.49 -24.94
N PRO A 332 13.12 1.63 -25.62
CA PRO A 332 13.29 1.14 -27.00
C PRO A 332 12.94 -0.33 -27.17
N LEU A 333 13.26 -1.18 -26.18
CA LEU A 333 12.94 -2.60 -26.23
C LEU A 333 11.44 -2.87 -26.37
N VAL A 334 10.60 -2.16 -25.62
CA VAL A 334 9.13 -2.32 -25.70
C VAL A 334 8.63 -1.93 -27.07
N ILE A 335 9.09 -0.80 -27.60
CA ILE A 335 8.72 -0.30 -28.93
C ILE A 335 9.15 -1.30 -30.01
N GLN A 336 10.35 -1.88 -29.88
CA GLN A 336 10.88 -2.86 -30.83
C GLN A 336 10.04 -4.14 -30.83
N MET A 337 9.71 -4.67 -29.66
CA MET A 337 8.91 -5.89 -29.52
C MET A 337 7.49 -5.70 -30.07
N ILE A 338 6.88 -4.53 -29.82
CA ILE A 338 5.59 -4.17 -30.41
C ILE A 338 5.69 -4.07 -31.94
N SER A 339 6.74 -3.43 -32.47
CA SER A 339 6.95 -3.30 -33.91
C SER A 339 7.10 -4.66 -34.59
N VAL A 340 7.94 -5.54 -34.03
CA VAL A 340 8.13 -6.89 -34.56
C VAL A 340 6.82 -7.68 -34.48
N GLY A 341 6.13 -7.66 -33.34
CA GLY A 341 4.88 -8.39 -33.15
C GLY A 341 3.72 -7.88 -34.01
N GLU A 342 3.68 -6.58 -34.30
CA GLU A 342 2.70 -5.97 -35.21
C GLU A 342 2.98 -6.35 -36.67
N GLU A 343 4.24 -6.39 -37.10
CA GLU A 343 4.64 -6.77 -38.46
C GLU A 343 4.53 -8.28 -38.72
N SER A 344 4.87 -9.12 -37.74
CA SER A 344 4.84 -10.59 -37.85
C SER A 344 3.50 -11.21 -37.48
N GLY A 345 2.60 -10.45 -36.84
CA GLY A 345 1.39 -10.98 -36.23
C GLY A 345 1.63 -11.79 -34.94
N SER A 346 2.84 -11.75 -34.36
CA SER A 346 3.18 -12.47 -33.11
C SER A 346 3.21 -11.58 -31.87
N LEU A 347 2.30 -10.59 -31.80
CA LEU A 347 2.21 -9.64 -30.69
C LEU A 347 2.08 -10.35 -29.33
N ASP A 348 1.32 -11.42 -29.25
CA ASP A 348 1.10 -12.23 -28.06
C ASP A 348 2.41 -12.73 -27.44
N GLU A 349 3.29 -13.29 -28.28
CA GLU A 349 4.60 -13.81 -27.87
C GLU A 349 5.54 -12.66 -27.47
N MET A 350 5.53 -11.57 -28.23
CA MET A 350 6.37 -10.41 -27.95
C MET A 350 5.99 -9.73 -26.63
N LEU A 351 4.69 -9.68 -26.31
CA LEU A 351 4.20 -9.15 -25.03
C LEU A 351 4.59 -10.02 -23.83
N VAL A 352 4.63 -11.35 -23.99
CA VAL A 352 5.15 -12.28 -22.96
C VAL A 352 6.62 -11.96 -22.67
N ASN A 353 7.45 -11.88 -23.72
CA ASN A 353 8.88 -11.58 -23.58
C ASN A 353 9.12 -10.22 -22.90
N VAL A 354 8.32 -9.20 -23.23
CA VAL A 354 8.39 -7.89 -22.56
C VAL A 354 8.02 -8.02 -21.08
N ALA A 355 6.91 -8.69 -20.75
CA ALA A 355 6.47 -8.86 -19.37
C ALA A 355 7.53 -9.58 -18.52
N GLU A 356 8.04 -10.72 -18.97
CA GLU A 356 9.05 -11.51 -18.26
C GLU A 356 10.39 -10.76 -18.10
N HIS A 357 10.81 -10.05 -19.14
CA HIS A 357 12.04 -9.26 -19.09
C HIS A 357 11.93 -8.12 -18.06
N TYR A 358 10.83 -7.36 -18.09
CA TYR A 358 10.64 -6.26 -17.15
C TYR A 358 10.38 -6.74 -15.72
N ASP A 359 9.71 -7.87 -15.52
CA ASP A 359 9.60 -8.50 -14.19
C ASP A 359 10.99 -8.86 -13.63
N THR A 360 11.87 -9.42 -14.47
CA THR A 360 13.25 -9.69 -14.09
C THR A 360 14.01 -8.41 -13.73
N LEU A 361 13.91 -7.37 -14.55
CA LEU A 361 14.54 -6.06 -14.27
C LEU A 361 14.01 -5.42 -13.00
N VAL A 362 12.70 -5.52 -12.73
CA VAL A 362 12.08 -5.02 -11.50
C VAL A 362 12.66 -5.74 -10.29
N ASN A 363 12.76 -7.08 -10.33
CA ASN A 363 13.35 -7.85 -9.24
C ASN A 363 14.80 -7.44 -8.98
N SER A 364 15.64 -7.34 -10.00
CA SER A 364 17.03 -6.89 -9.86
C SER A 364 17.13 -5.45 -9.36
N ALA A 365 16.23 -4.56 -9.80
CA ALA A 365 16.20 -3.17 -9.34
C ALA A 365 15.79 -3.07 -7.87
N VAL A 366 14.83 -3.89 -7.40
CA VAL A 366 14.44 -3.98 -5.99
C VAL A 366 15.61 -4.44 -5.13
N ASP A 367 16.39 -5.42 -5.58
CA ASP A 367 17.58 -5.86 -4.86
C ASP A 367 18.67 -4.78 -4.84
N GLY A 368 18.90 -4.10 -5.98
CA GLY A 368 19.82 -2.97 -6.07
C GLY A 368 19.44 -1.76 -5.20
N LEU A 369 18.15 -1.55 -4.93
CA LEU A 369 17.71 -0.53 -3.98
C LEU A 369 18.24 -0.78 -2.57
N MET A 370 18.31 -2.03 -2.13
CA MET A 370 18.81 -2.36 -0.80
C MET A 370 20.28 -1.93 -0.66
N THR A 371 21.08 -2.14 -1.71
CA THR A 371 22.48 -1.71 -1.77
C THR A 371 22.63 -0.19 -1.86
N ALA A 372 21.76 0.50 -2.60
CA ALA A 372 21.82 1.96 -2.73
C ALA A 372 21.44 2.71 -1.45
N ILE A 373 20.58 2.12 -0.62
CA ILE A 373 20.13 2.69 0.65
C ILE A 373 21.30 2.81 1.65
N GLU A 374 22.22 1.85 1.68
CA GLU A 374 23.29 1.80 2.68
C GLU A 374 24.25 3.02 2.62
N PRO A 375 24.84 3.40 1.46
CA PRO A 375 25.65 4.60 1.37
C PRO A 375 24.91 5.89 1.76
N ILE A 376 23.63 6.00 1.39
CA ILE A 376 22.80 7.15 1.75
C ILE A 376 22.65 7.23 3.27
N MET A 377 22.35 6.10 3.92
CA MET A 377 22.26 6.01 5.38
C MET A 377 23.61 6.37 6.03
N THR A 378 24.72 5.84 5.54
CA THR A 378 26.06 6.15 6.06
C THR A 378 26.40 7.63 5.95
N VAL A 379 26.08 8.29 4.84
CA VAL A 379 26.28 9.74 4.67
C VAL A 379 25.40 10.53 5.64
N ILE A 380 24.13 10.16 5.81
CA ILE A 380 23.21 10.83 6.75
C ILE A 380 23.70 10.67 8.19
N ILE A 381 24.04 9.44 8.59
CA ILE A 381 24.54 9.12 9.94
C ILE A 381 25.85 9.85 10.20
N GLY A 382 26.81 9.74 9.29
CA GLY A 382 28.11 10.39 9.40
C GLY A 382 27.97 11.91 9.49
N SER A 383 27.11 12.52 8.67
CA SER A 383 26.86 13.96 8.71
C SER A 383 26.24 14.40 10.05
N LEU A 384 25.29 13.63 10.57
CA LEU A 384 24.64 13.94 11.84
C LEU A 384 25.60 13.77 13.03
N VAL A 385 26.35 12.67 13.07
CA VAL A 385 27.35 12.42 14.12
C VAL A 385 28.44 13.48 14.06
N ALA A 386 28.90 13.86 12.87
CA ALA A 386 29.87 14.94 12.70
C ALA A 386 29.33 16.29 13.20
N LEU A 387 28.06 16.62 12.90
CA LEU A 387 27.41 17.83 13.41
C LEU A 387 27.33 17.83 14.95
N LEU A 388 26.94 16.71 15.55
CA LEU A 388 26.87 16.56 17.01
C LEU A 388 28.27 16.66 17.65
N ALA A 389 29.24 15.94 17.10
CA ALA A 389 30.61 15.96 17.57
C ALA A 389 31.23 17.37 17.46
N ALA A 390 31.07 18.04 16.32
CA ALA A 390 31.54 19.41 16.14
C ALA A 390 30.85 20.38 17.11
N GLY A 391 29.54 20.23 17.31
CA GLY A 391 28.78 21.08 18.22
C GLY A 391 29.14 20.90 19.70
N MET A 392 29.58 19.71 20.11
CA MET A 392 29.96 19.41 21.49
C MET A 392 31.45 19.58 21.77
N PHE A 393 32.34 19.10 20.90
CA PHE A 393 33.79 19.12 21.14
C PHE A 393 34.45 20.46 20.81
N MET A 394 33.94 21.22 19.83
CA MET A 394 34.53 22.51 19.48
C MET A 394 34.46 23.53 20.63
N PRO A 395 33.35 23.66 21.39
CA PRO A 395 33.32 24.46 22.62
C PRO A 395 34.30 23.94 23.68
N MET A 396 34.50 22.63 23.78
CA MET A 396 35.43 22.05 24.76
C MET A 396 36.88 22.47 24.50
N TRP A 397 37.31 22.52 23.24
CA TRP A 397 38.63 23.07 22.88
C TRP A 397 38.74 24.56 23.19
N GLY A 398 37.70 25.34 22.90
CA GLY A 398 37.66 26.76 23.26
C GLY A 398 37.81 27.00 24.77
N MET A 399 37.22 26.15 25.62
CA MET A 399 37.46 26.20 27.07
C MET A 399 38.91 25.90 27.42
N ILE A 400 39.50 24.84 26.84
CA ILE A 400 40.88 24.46 27.14
C ILE A 400 41.86 25.59 26.76
N GLU A 401 41.68 26.21 25.60
CA GLU A 401 42.50 27.35 25.17
C GLU A 401 42.29 28.58 26.09
N ALA A 402 41.05 28.87 26.50
CA ALA A 402 40.76 29.95 27.44
C ALA A 402 41.42 29.71 28.82
N PHE A 403 41.41 28.46 29.32
CA PHE A 403 42.08 28.10 30.56
C PHE A 403 43.61 28.09 30.44
N GLN A 404 44.18 27.68 29.30
CA GLN A 404 45.63 27.68 29.07
C GLN A 404 46.19 29.09 28.84
N GLY A 405 45.45 29.97 28.14
CA GLY A 405 45.80 31.38 27.98
C GLY A 405 45.66 32.21 29.26
N ALA A 406 44.91 31.69 30.25
CA ALA A 406 44.75 32.29 31.57
C ALA A 406 45.80 31.80 32.60
N SER A 407 46.79 30.99 32.20
CA SER A 407 47.96 30.72 33.05
C SER A 407 48.82 31.99 33.10
N PRO A 408 48.82 32.74 34.22
CA PRO A 408 49.62 33.96 34.32
C PRO A 408 51.09 33.56 34.28
N GLY A 409 51.91 34.36 33.62
CA GLY A 409 53.32 34.41 33.98
C GLY A 409 53.41 34.63 35.49
N ALA A 410 53.79 33.58 36.22
CA ALA A 410 54.18 33.68 37.60
C ALA A 410 55.60 34.24 37.62
N GLY A 411 55.71 35.48 38.11
CA GLY A 411 56.90 36.03 38.77
C GLY A 411 58.15 36.21 37.94
#